data_AF-A0A0G2JGZ2-F1
#
_entry.id   AF-A0A0G2JGZ2-F1
#
_cell.length_a   1.000
_cell.length_b   1.000
_cell.length_c   1.000
_cell.angle_alpha   90.00
_cell.angle_beta   90.00
_cell.angle_gamma   90.00
#
_symmetry.space_group_name_H-M   'P 1'
#
loop_
_entity.id
_entity.type
_entity.pdbx_description
1 polymer ?
#
loop_
_entity_poly.entity_id
_entity_poly.type
_entity_poly.pdbx_seq_one_letter_code
_entity_poly.pdbx_strand_id
1 'polypeptide(L)'
;MSVDLCRGPHLRHTGQIGALKLLTEQELFFFHELSPGSCFFLPRGTRVYNALVAFIRAEYARRGFSEVKTPTLFSTKLWEQSGHWEHYRADMFSLKPPGTDGVD
;
A
#
# COMPACT_ATOMS: atom_id res chain seq x y z
N MET A 1 -21.23 -15.39 15.05
CA MET A 1 -20.73 -14.00 15.07
C MET A 1 -19.64 -13.89 14.02
N SER A 2 -19.96 -13.28 12.87
CA SER A 2 -18.97 -12.98 11.83
C SER A 2 -18.09 -11.84 12.36
N VAL A 3 -16.83 -12.12 12.66
CA VAL A 3 -15.85 -11.07 12.94
C VAL A 3 -15.58 -10.36 11.63
N ASP A 4 -16.05 -9.13 11.50
CA ASP A 4 -15.71 -8.25 10.39
C ASP A 4 -14.24 -7.85 10.52
N LEU A 5 -13.36 -8.61 9.87
CA LEU A 5 -11.92 -8.34 9.79
C LEU A 5 -11.62 -6.99 9.13
N CYS A 6 -12.58 -6.39 8.40
CA CYS A 6 -12.42 -5.11 7.72
C CYS A 6 -12.66 -3.91 8.65
N ARG A 7 -13.24 -4.11 9.84
CA ARG A 7 -13.43 -3.05 10.85
C ARG A 7 -12.68 -3.37 12.13
N GLY A 8 -11.35 -3.30 12.03
CA GLY A 8 -10.47 -3.26 13.20
C GLY A 8 -10.76 -2.04 14.10
N PRO A 9 -10.29 -2.06 15.36
CA PRO A 9 -10.48 -0.94 16.28
C PRO A 9 -9.95 0.36 15.66
N HIS A 10 -10.83 1.36 15.52
CA HIS A 10 -10.47 2.69 15.02
C HIS A 10 -9.51 3.37 16.01
N LEU A 11 -8.22 3.38 15.67
CA LEU A 11 -7.21 4.15 16.38
C LEU A 11 -7.25 5.60 15.91
N ARG A 12 -7.23 6.55 16.85
CA ARG A 12 -7.27 7.99 16.52
C ARG A 12 -6.00 8.45 15.81
N HIS A 13 -4.87 7.84 16.15
CA HIS A 13 -3.60 8.08 15.48
C HIS A 13 -2.73 6.81 15.48
N THR A 14 -1.93 6.67 14.44
CA THR A 14 -1.08 5.50 14.21
C THR A 14 0.01 5.36 15.28
N GLY A 15 0.43 6.45 15.94
CA GLY A 15 1.35 6.44 17.08
C GLY A 15 0.84 5.79 18.38
N GLN A 16 -0.44 5.39 18.46
CA GLN A 16 -0.97 4.60 19.58
C GLN A 16 -0.61 3.11 19.45
N ILE A 17 -0.15 2.70 18.27
CA ILE A 17 0.39 1.37 18.04
C ILE A 17 1.83 1.38 18.57
N GLY A 18 2.08 0.66 19.67
CA GLY A 18 3.39 0.67 20.35
C GLY A 18 4.56 0.34 19.42
N ALA A 19 4.36 -0.59 18.48
CA ALA A 19 5.34 -0.90 17.44
C ALA A 19 5.65 0.34 16.57
N LEU A 20 4.64 1.11 16.16
CA LEU A 20 4.85 2.27 15.31
C LEU A 20 5.57 3.41 16.04
N LYS A 21 5.28 3.61 17.33
CA LYS A 21 6.00 4.57 18.16
C LYS A 21 7.50 4.27 18.19
N LEU A 22 7.87 3.02 18.44
CA LEU A 22 9.28 2.59 18.44
C LEU A 22 9.96 2.83 17.10
N LEU A 23 9.30 2.50 15.99
CA LEU A 23 9.89 2.65 14.66
C LEU A 23 10.07 4.13 14.28
N THR A 24 9.17 5.01 14.73
CA THR A 24 9.33 6.47 14.59
C THR A 24 10.49 6.99 15.43
N GLU A 25 10.61 6.57 16.70
CA GLU A 25 11.72 6.95 17.59
C GLU A 25 13.09 6.47 17.06
N GLN A 26 13.12 5.37 16.32
CA GLN A 26 14.32 4.85 15.66
C GLN A 26 14.64 5.52 14.32
N GLU A 27 13.87 6.55 13.95
CA GLU A 27 14.03 7.32 12.70
C GLU A 27 13.99 6.39 11.47
N LEU A 28 13.06 5.44 11.45
CA LEU A 28 12.90 4.52 10.32
C LEU A 28 12.01 5.11 9.22
N PHE A 29 10.97 5.85 9.60
CA PHE A 29 10.08 6.52 8.65
C PHE A 29 9.44 7.75 9.30
N PHE A 30 8.79 8.58 8.48
CA PHE A 30 7.89 9.63 8.92
C PHE A 30 6.67 9.75 7.98
N PHE A 31 5.67 10.52 8.39
CA PHE A 31 4.50 10.86 7.59
C PHE A 31 4.42 12.37 7.38
N HIS A 32 3.89 12.80 6.23
CA HIS A 32 3.73 14.21 5.88
C HIS A 32 2.30 14.49 5.41
N GLU A 33 1.75 15.65 5.73
CA GLU A 33 0.36 16.02 5.39
C GLU A 33 0.09 16.10 3.89
N LEU A 34 1.11 16.40 3.08
CA LEU A 34 1.02 16.36 1.61
C LEU A 34 0.89 14.93 1.04
N SER A 35 1.09 13.89 1.85
CA SER A 35 0.92 12.50 1.44
C SER A 35 0.28 11.66 2.55
N PRO A 36 -0.99 11.92 2.90
CA PRO A 36 -1.66 11.21 3.98
C PRO A 36 -1.71 9.70 3.71
N GLY A 37 -1.43 8.90 4.74
CA GLY A 37 -1.40 7.44 4.65
C GLY A 37 -0.15 6.86 3.96
N SER A 38 0.70 7.69 3.36
CA SER A 38 1.95 7.26 2.72
C SER A 38 3.15 7.63 3.58
N CYS A 39 3.91 6.62 4.00
CA CYS A 39 5.13 6.84 4.78
C CYS A 39 6.34 7.12 3.89
N PHE A 40 7.24 7.96 4.38
CA PHE A 40 8.56 8.18 3.81
C PHE A 40 9.58 7.36 4.60
N PHE A 41 10.23 6.39 3.95
CA PHE A 41 11.30 5.61 4.59
C PHE A 41 12.59 6.43 4.64
N LEU A 42 13.11 6.60 5.86
CA LEU A 42 14.40 7.22 6.12
C LEU A 42 15.54 6.21 5.88
N PRO A 43 16.82 6.63 5.78
CA PRO A 43 17.92 5.73 5.42
C PRO A 43 18.00 4.46 6.28
N ARG A 44 17.70 4.52 7.58
CA ARG A 44 17.66 3.35 8.46
C ARG A 44 16.46 2.44 8.15
N GLY A 45 15.27 3.00 7.95
CA GLY A 45 14.09 2.23 7.57
C GLY A 45 14.22 1.58 6.20
N THR A 46 14.80 2.27 5.23
CA THR A 46 15.08 1.73 3.89
C THR A 46 16.03 0.53 3.96
N ARG A 47 17.02 0.53 4.85
CA ARG A 47 17.88 -0.66 5.08
C ARG A 47 17.06 -1.86 5.58
N VAL A 48 16.19 -1.64 6.56
CA VAL A 48 15.32 -2.70 7.10
C VAL A 48 14.37 -3.22 6.02
N TYR A 49 13.70 -2.32 5.30
CA TYR A 49 12.80 -2.67 4.21
C TYR A 49 13.51 -3.52 3.14
N ASN A 50 14.68 -3.09 2.68
CA ASN A 50 15.45 -3.81 1.67
C ASN A 50 15.91 -5.19 2.16
N ALA A 51 16.26 -5.33 3.44
CA ALA A 51 16.61 -6.62 4.03
C ALA A 51 15.41 -7.60 4.02
N LEU A 52 14.21 -7.14 4.35
CA LEU A 52 12.98 -7.94 4.28
C LEU A 52 12.64 -8.34 2.84
N VAL A 53 12.78 -7.41 1.88
CA VAL A 53 12.57 -7.70 0.46
C VAL A 53 13.59 -8.73 -0.06
N ALA A 54 14.86 -8.61 0.33
CA ALA A 54 15.88 -9.59 -0.04
C ALA A 54 15.57 -10.98 0.52
N PHE A 55 15.14 -11.05 1.78
CA PHE A 55 14.73 -12.30 2.43
C PHE A 55 13.58 -12.98 1.67
N ILE A 56 12.48 -12.27 1.40
CA ILE A 56 11.32 -12.90 0.75
C ILE A 56 11.61 -13.29 -0.70
N ARG A 57 12.41 -12.50 -1.43
CA ARG A 57 12.87 -12.85 -2.79
C ARG A 57 13.69 -14.14 -2.79
N ALA A 58 14.59 -14.32 -1.84
CA ALA A 58 15.36 -15.56 -1.69
C ALA A 58 14.44 -16.76 -1.42
N GLU A 59 13.44 -16.58 -0.56
CA GLU A 59 12.44 -17.61 -0.27
C GLU A 59 11.57 -17.97 -1.49
N TYR A 60 11.20 -16.99 -2.31
CA TYR A 60 10.49 -17.23 -3.58
C TYR A 60 11.36 -18.00 -4.58
N ALA A 61 12.62 -17.60 -4.75
CA ALA A 61 13.55 -18.30 -5.63
C ALA A 61 13.74 -19.77 -5.22
N ARG A 62 13.89 -20.05 -3.92
CA ARG A 62 14.03 -21.41 -3.39
C ARG A 62 12.81 -22.30 -3.67
N ARG A 63 11.63 -21.70 -3.84
CA ARG A 63 10.36 -22.40 -4.13
C ARG A 63 10.02 -22.44 -5.63
N GLY A 64 10.93 -21.97 -6.49
CA GLY A 64 10.74 -22.00 -7.94
C GLY A 64 9.79 -20.93 -8.49
N PHE A 65 9.50 -19.87 -7.73
CA PHE A 65 8.75 -18.73 -8.25
C PHE A 65 9.64 -17.90 -9.19
N SER A 66 9.04 -17.37 -10.25
CA SER A 66 9.68 -16.44 -11.17
C SER A 66 9.22 -15.01 -10.86
N GLU A 67 10.15 -14.12 -10.54
CA GLU A 67 9.83 -12.71 -10.30
C GLU A 67 9.42 -12.03 -11.62
N VAL A 68 8.31 -11.30 -11.60
CA VAL A 68 7.81 -10.51 -12.72
C VAL A 68 7.58 -9.08 -12.26
N LYS A 69 7.69 -8.12 -13.19
CA LYS A 69 7.43 -6.70 -12.94
C LYS A 69 6.24 -6.25 -13.77
N THR A 70 5.20 -5.74 -13.11
CA THR A 70 3.96 -5.28 -13.76
C THR A 70 3.83 -3.75 -13.67
N PRO A 71 3.05 -3.12 -14.57
CA PRO A 71 2.61 -1.74 -14.39
C PRO A 71 1.87 -1.55 -13.06
N THR A 72 1.82 -0.32 -12.56
CA THR A 72 1.03 0.05 -11.36
C THR A 72 -0.29 0.75 -11.71
N LEU A 73 -0.46 1.18 -12.96
CA LEU A 73 -1.67 1.79 -13.50
C LEU A 73 -2.19 0.94 -14.66
N PHE A 74 -3.50 0.70 -14.66
CA PHE A 74 -4.19 -0.09 -15.68
C PHE A 74 -5.49 0.59 -16.11
N SER A 75 -5.97 0.28 -17.31
CA SER A 75 -7.27 0.76 -17.78
C SER A 75 -8.43 0.15 -17.00
N THR A 76 -9.57 0.86 -16.95
CA THR A 76 -10.80 0.41 -16.29
C THR A 76 -11.25 -0.97 -16.76
N LYS A 77 -11.06 -1.28 -18.04
CA LYS A 77 -11.38 -2.57 -18.66
C LYS A 77 -10.78 -3.77 -17.91
N LEU A 78 -9.53 -3.65 -17.41
CA LEU A 78 -8.90 -4.75 -16.66
C LEU A 78 -9.63 -4.98 -15.33
N TRP A 79 -10.02 -3.90 -14.65
CA TRP A 79 -10.69 -3.95 -13.36
C TRP A 79 -12.13 -4.45 -13.47
N GLU A 80 -12.83 -4.13 -14.57
CA GLU A 80 -14.14 -4.69 -14.88
C GLU A 80 -14.03 -6.19 -15.15
N GLN A 81 -13.06 -6.60 -15.98
CA GLN A 81 -12.83 -8.01 -16.30
C GLN A 81 -12.47 -8.85 -15.07
N SER A 82 -11.70 -8.29 -14.13
CA SER A 82 -11.32 -8.98 -12.90
C SER A 82 -12.38 -8.89 -11.79
N GLY A 83 -13.50 -8.18 -12.02
CA GLY A 83 -14.54 -7.91 -11.03
C GLY A 83 -14.16 -6.88 -9.95
N HIS A 84 -12.94 -6.36 -9.95
CA HIS A 84 -12.49 -5.38 -8.95
C HIS A 84 -13.25 -4.05 -9.06
N TRP A 85 -13.68 -3.69 -10.27
CA TRP A 85 -14.40 -2.44 -10.49
C TRP A 85 -15.72 -2.39 -9.72
N GLU A 86 -16.47 -3.49 -9.69
CA GLU A 86 -17.76 -3.53 -8.99
C GLU A 86 -17.58 -3.49 -7.47
N HIS A 87 -16.54 -4.15 -6.95
CA HIS A 87 -16.33 -4.31 -5.52
C HIS A 87 -15.53 -3.18 -4.86
N TYR A 88 -14.55 -2.59 -5.56
CA TYR A 88 -13.53 -1.74 -4.94
C TYR A 88 -13.36 -0.36 -5.59
N ARG A 89 -14.13 0.00 -6.62
CA ARG A 89 -13.98 1.31 -7.32
C ARG A 89 -14.01 2.52 -6.38
N ALA A 90 -14.74 2.45 -5.27
CA ALA A 90 -14.82 3.53 -4.29
C ALA A 90 -13.50 3.74 -3.52
N ASP A 91 -12.68 2.69 -3.39
CA ASP A 91 -11.41 2.69 -2.65
C ASP A 91 -10.18 2.80 -3.58
N MET A 92 -10.39 2.95 -4.90
CA MET A 92 -9.32 3.01 -5.90
C MET A 92 -9.01 4.45 -6.31
N PHE A 93 -7.73 4.78 -6.41
CA PHE A 93 -7.29 6.01 -7.07
C PHE A 93 -7.57 5.92 -8.58
N SER A 94 -8.28 6.91 -9.12
CA SER A 94 -8.56 7.04 -10.54
C SER A 94 -7.85 8.26 -11.14
N LEU A 95 -7.39 8.12 -12.38
CA LEU A 95 -6.78 9.20 -13.14
C LEU A 95 -7.67 9.51 -14.34
N LYS A 96 -7.98 10.79 -14.53
CA LYS A 96 -8.67 11.28 -15.72
C LYS A 96 -7.65 11.88 -16.69
N PRO A 97 -7.71 11.56 -17.99
CA PRO A 97 -6.89 12.23 -18.99
C PRO A 97 -7.17 13.75 -19.00
N PRO A 98 -6.18 14.59 -19.31
CA PRO A 98 -6.42 16.03 -19.49
C PRO A 98 -7.49 16.28 -20.57
N GLY A 99 -8.45 17.17 -20.30
CA GLY A 99 -9.47 17.60 -21.28
C GLY A 99 -10.77 16.79 -21.27
N THR A 100 -10.97 15.88 -20.33
CA THR A 100 -12.27 15.21 -20.08
C THR A 100 -13.03 15.87 -18.92
N ASP A 101 -13.14 17.20 -18.95
CA ASP A 101 -13.91 17.97 -17.99
C ASP A 101 -15.37 18.01 -18.44
N GLY A 102 -16.07 16.90 -18.23
CA GLY A 102 -17.52 16.79 -18.36
C GLY A 102 -18.13 16.61 -16.98
N VAL A 103 -19.04 17.52 -16.64
CA VAL A 103 -19.96 17.56 -15.49
C VAL A 103 -20.28 16.18 -14.90
N ASP A 104 -19.84 15.97 -13.65
CA ASP A 104 -20.67 15.52 -12.52
C ASP A 104 -19.98 15.99 -11.22
#